data_AF-A0A6H9UNF7-F1
#
_entry.id   AF-A0A6H9UNF7-F1
#
_cell.length_a   1.000
_cell.length_b   1.000
_cell.length_c   1.000
_cell.angle_alpha   90.00
_cell.angle_beta   90.00
_cell.angle_gamma   90.00
#
_symmetry.space_group_name_H-M   'P 1'
#
loop_
_entity.id
_entity.type
_entity.pdbx_description
1 polymer ?
#
loop_
_entity_poly.entity_id
_entity_poly.type
_entity_poly.pdbx_seq_one_letter_code
_entity_poly.pdbx_strand_id
1 'polypeptide(L)'
;MTERLNVIERLVELGFTQYEARAYVGLLGQAPMTGYALSNGTKIPQPKVYETLRRLEDKHVVVRINDEPARYVAVSPDHLMSRLEGDFGRRLADARLSLHRLHLDDADEGLRVMNSLGSFAASATKATSLMEAASRHVYLSLHSDQLDDLTPAIMNADSRGVRVDLLLFGRGEITLRHGRLVRHASTSGIVYRHHQARHLALVADTDEALWALAPAGRDWQGIYAKDALLAAVVKGYVRHDLYVQQIFADLGEELEARYGPGMEALISTPPEAAEATRDSVADAAETAPVRPTRRSRSA
;
A
#
# COMPACT_ATOMS: atom_id res chain seq x y z
N MET A 1 25.75 29.63 20.28
CA MET A 1 25.87 30.05 18.86
C MET A 1 25.32 28.98 17.92
N THR A 2 25.75 27.72 18.07
CA THR A 2 25.33 26.56 17.25
C THR A 2 23.83 26.31 17.25
N GLU A 3 23.16 26.46 18.39
CA GLU A 3 21.73 26.22 18.52
C GLU A 3 20.88 27.21 17.71
N ARG A 4 21.20 28.51 17.75
CA ARG A 4 20.50 29.54 16.96
C ARG A 4 20.73 29.36 15.46
N LEU A 5 21.92 28.93 15.05
CA LEU A 5 22.22 28.64 13.64
C LEU A 5 21.39 27.45 13.14
N ASN A 6 21.27 26.40 13.96
CA ASN A 6 20.45 25.23 13.66
C ASN A 6 18.95 25.60 13.52
N VAL A 7 18.43 26.48 14.39
CA VAL A 7 17.04 26.97 14.27
C VAL A 7 16.84 27.79 12.98
N ILE A 8 17.82 28.62 12.59
CA ILE A 8 17.75 29.39 11.34
C ILE A 8 17.69 28.45 10.13
N GLU A 9 18.53 27.42 10.09
CA GLU A 9 18.55 26.43 9.01
C GLU A 9 17.21 25.70 8.88
N ARG A 10 16.64 25.25 10.00
CA ARG A 10 15.31 24.60 10.02
C ARG A 10 14.20 25.52 9.51
N LEU A 11 14.22 26.80 9.88
CA LEU A 11 13.24 27.75 9.35
C LEU A 11 13.42 27.96 7.84
N VAL A 12 14.65 27.93 7.33
CA VAL A 12 14.91 28.00 5.89
C VAL A 12 14.35 26.79 5.15
N GLU A 13 14.49 25.59 5.71
CA GLU A 13 13.87 24.36 5.18
C GLU A 13 12.34 24.46 5.15
N LEU A 14 11.74 25.23 6.06
CA LEU A 14 10.30 25.52 6.11
C LEU A 14 9.87 26.69 5.19
N GLY A 15 10.75 27.16 4.30
CA GLY A 15 10.43 28.15 3.28
C GLY A 15 10.68 29.61 3.68
N PHE A 16 11.42 29.85 4.77
CA PHE A 16 11.92 31.19 5.09
C PHE A 16 13.19 31.50 4.31
N THR A 17 13.38 32.76 3.94
CA THR A 17 14.71 33.21 3.51
C THR A 17 15.65 33.31 4.71
N GLN A 18 16.97 33.29 4.46
CA GLN A 18 17.96 33.39 5.53
C GLN A 18 17.82 34.70 6.36
N TYR A 19 17.41 35.80 5.73
CA TYR A 19 17.13 37.06 6.43
C TYR A 19 15.85 37.00 7.26
N GLU A 20 14.79 36.40 6.72
CA GLU A 20 13.52 36.21 7.45
C GLU A 20 13.72 35.34 8.71
N ALA A 21 14.42 34.22 8.57
CA ALA A 21 14.72 33.33 9.69
C ALA A 21 15.56 34.05 10.77
N ARG A 22 16.60 34.79 10.37
CA ARG A 22 17.44 35.59 11.30
C ARG A 22 16.64 36.70 11.99
N ALA A 23 15.77 37.38 11.26
CA ALA A 23 14.93 38.45 11.81
C ALA A 23 13.93 37.91 12.83
N TYR A 24 13.24 36.80 12.52
CA TYR A 24 12.33 36.14 13.45
C TYR A 24 13.04 35.68 14.72
N VAL A 25 14.16 34.94 14.59
CA VAL A 25 14.96 34.49 15.75
C VAL A 25 15.53 35.66 16.56
N GLY A 26 15.84 36.79 15.89
CA GLY A 26 16.27 38.03 16.55
C GLY A 26 15.18 38.71 17.38
N LEU A 27 13.92 38.58 16.96
CA LEU A 27 12.75 39.10 17.68
C LEU A 27 12.20 38.14 18.74
N LEU A 28 12.51 36.85 18.64
CA LEU A 28 11.93 35.81 19.48
C LEU A 28 12.30 35.99 20.96
N GLY A 29 11.28 36.09 21.81
CA GLY A 29 11.45 36.29 23.25
C GLY A 29 11.99 37.66 23.65
N GLN A 30 11.99 38.64 22.74
CA GLN A 30 12.43 40.01 23.02
C GLN A 30 11.24 40.95 23.21
N ALA A 31 11.46 42.05 23.94
CA ALA A 31 10.50 43.15 23.99
C ALA A 31 10.35 43.81 22.59
N PRO A 32 9.21 44.46 22.29
CA PRO A 32 8.99 45.09 20.99
C PRO A 32 10.13 46.05 20.61
N MET A 33 10.74 45.84 19.45
CA MET A 33 11.93 46.59 19.03
C MET A 33 11.80 47.17 17.63
N THR A 34 12.57 48.23 17.35
CA THR A 34 12.58 48.89 16.04
C THR A 34 13.41 48.09 15.03
N GLY A 35 13.18 48.32 13.73
CA GLY A 35 14.02 47.72 12.68
C GLY A 35 15.50 48.09 12.79
N TYR A 36 15.80 49.29 13.27
CA TYR A 36 17.17 49.72 13.58
C TYR A 36 17.81 48.85 14.67
N ALA A 37 17.11 48.64 15.80
CA ALA A 37 17.59 47.80 16.90
C ALA A 37 17.78 46.35 16.44
N LEU A 38 16.84 45.84 15.65
CA LEU A 38 16.92 44.49 15.08
C LEU A 38 18.11 44.33 14.14
N SER A 39 18.39 45.32 13.28
CA SER A 39 19.56 45.33 12.37
C SER A 39 20.87 45.19 13.12
N ASN A 40 21.04 45.95 14.20
CA ASN A 40 22.23 45.88 15.06
C ASN A 40 22.36 44.51 15.74
N GLY A 41 21.26 43.96 16.27
CA GLY A 41 21.27 42.67 16.97
C GLY A 41 21.44 41.46 16.05
N THR A 42 20.98 41.56 14.80
CA THR A 42 20.98 40.42 13.86
C THR A 42 22.09 40.49 12.82
N LYS A 43 22.79 41.63 12.65
CA LYS A 43 23.75 41.89 11.57
C LYS A 43 23.14 41.77 10.16
N ILE A 44 21.86 42.05 10.02
CA ILE A 44 21.20 42.20 8.71
C ILE A 44 21.30 43.68 8.32
N PRO A 45 21.71 44.04 7.10
CA PRO A 45 21.79 45.44 6.67
C PRO A 45 20.46 46.17 6.84
N GLN A 46 20.47 47.40 7.35
CA GLN A 46 19.24 48.15 7.67
C GLN A 46 18.20 48.19 6.53
N PRO A 47 18.57 48.51 5.26
CA PRO A 47 17.59 48.52 4.18
C PRO A 47 16.89 47.16 4.03
N LYS A 48 17.63 46.07 4.23
CA LYS A 48 17.12 44.70 4.12
C LYS A 48 16.26 44.29 5.32
N VAL A 49 16.53 44.81 6.51
CA VAL A 49 15.70 44.54 7.69
C VAL A 49 14.29 45.05 7.51
N TYR A 50 14.12 46.29 7.04
CA TYR A 50 12.78 46.84 6.86
C TYR A 50 11.98 46.11 5.78
N GLU A 51 12.62 45.70 4.68
CA GLU A 51 12.01 44.82 3.66
C GLU A 51 11.60 43.46 4.25
N THR A 52 12.49 42.87 5.06
CA THR A 52 12.26 41.57 5.70
C THR A 52 11.13 41.64 6.72
N LEU A 53 11.07 42.68 7.53
CA LEU A 53 10.01 42.90 8.52
C LEU A 53 8.66 43.06 7.85
N ARG A 54 8.57 43.81 6.74
CA ARG A 54 7.34 43.95 5.95
C ARG A 54 6.86 42.59 5.44
N ARG A 55 7.75 41.77 4.87
CA ARG A 55 7.39 40.42 4.41
C ARG A 55 6.94 39.51 5.55
N LEU A 56 7.60 39.58 6.70
CA LEU A 56 7.22 38.81 7.88
C LEU A 56 5.87 39.27 8.45
N GLU A 57 5.56 40.56 8.37
CA GLU A 57 4.25 41.13 8.72
C GLU A 57 3.16 40.65 7.74
N ASP A 58 3.41 40.69 6.43
CA ASP A 58 2.51 40.15 5.41
C ASP A 58 2.26 38.64 5.61
N LYS A 59 3.30 37.89 6.00
CA LYS A 59 3.20 36.47 6.39
C LYS A 59 2.61 36.26 7.78
N HIS A 60 2.32 37.34 8.53
CA HIS A 60 1.81 37.34 9.91
C HIS A 60 2.70 36.53 10.89
N VAL A 61 4.00 36.52 10.64
CA VAL A 61 5.01 35.90 11.51
C VAL A 61 5.52 36.91 12.55
N VAL A 62 5.35 38.20 12.26
CA VAL A 62 5.71 39.33 13.11
C VAL A 62 4.53 40.30 13.16
N VAL A 63 4.33 40.94 14.31
CA VAL A 63 3.29 41.94 14.53
C VAL A 63 3.92 43.30 14.78
N ARG A 64 3.41 44.34 14.11
CA ARG A 64 3.74 45.73 14.39
C ARG A 64 2.84 46.26 15.51
N ILE A 65 3.44 46.88 16.53
CA ILE A 65 2.74 47.33 17.74
C ILE A 65 2.48 48.84 17.74
N ASN A 66 3.35 49.65 17.13
CA ASN A 66 3.24 51.11 17.09
C ASN A 66 3.55 51.63 15.69
N ASP A 67 3.10 52.86 15.39
CA ASP A 67 3.39 53.51 14.11
C ASP A 67 4.67 54.36 14.13
N GLU A 68 4.93 55.11 15.21
CA GLU A 68 6.09 56.01 15.30
C GLU A 68 6.79 55.99 16.67
N PRO A 69 8.04 55.47 16.78
CA PRO A 69 8.71 54.63 15.79
C PRO A 69 8.09 53.23 15.74
N ALA A 70 8.01 52.64 14.54
CA ALA A 70 7.50 51.29 14.34
C ALA A 70 8.29 50.25 15.16
N ARG A 71 7.56 49.48 15.99
CA ARG A 71 8.11 48.39 16.81
C ARG A 71 7.46 47.07 16.44
N TYR A 72 8.27 46.02 16.44
CA TYR A 72 7.88 44.70 15.97
C TYR A 72 8.11 43.66 17.07
N VAL A 73 7.23 42.67 17.11
CA VAL A 73 7.33 41.50 17.99
C VAL A 73 7.10 40.22 17.18
N ALA A 74 7.85 39.17 17.46
CA ALA A 74 7.63 37.87 16.86
C ALA A 74 6.34 37.23 17.40
N VAL A 75 5.57 36.59 16.53
CA VAL A 75 4.53 35.65 16.95
C VAL A 75 5.19 34.49 17.69
N SER A 76 4.50 33.88 18.66
CA SER A 76 5.05 32.74 19.41
C SER A 76 5.36 31.56 18.50
N PRO A 77 6.36 30.72 18.82
CA PRO A 77 6.71 29.54 18.03
C PRO A 77 5.51 28.62 17.79
N ASP A 78 4.69 28.34 18.81
CA ASP A 78 3.56 27.41 18.69
C ASP A 78 2.52 27.91 17.67
N HIS A 79 2.15 29.19 17.73
CA HIS A 79 1.27 29.80 16.74
C HIS A 79 1.88 29.79 15.33
N LEU A 80 3.19 30.03 15.19
CA LEU A 80 3.85 29.96 13.89
C LEU A 80 3.83 28.53 13.33
N MET A 81 4.18 27.54 14.15
CA MET A 81 4.21 26.13 13.74
C MET A 81 2.83 25.64 13.34
N SER A 82 1.82 25.88 14.18
CA SER A 82 0.42 25.49 13.91
C SER A 82 -0.09 26.11 12.60
N ARG A 83 0.27 27.37 12.31
CA ARG A 83 -0.09 28.01 11.04
C ARG A 83 0.61 27.38 9.84
N LEU A 84 1.92 27.13 9.93
CA LEU A 84 2.68 26.51 8.85
C LEU A 84 2.16 25.12 8.52
N GLU A 85 1.82 24.32 9.53
CA GLU A 85 1.20 23.01 9.38
C GLU A 85 -0.16 23.10 8.68
N GLY A 86 -1.04 24.00 9.13
CA GLY A 86 -2.35 24.21 8.52
C GLY A 86 -2.26 24.70 7.06
N ASP A 87 -1.36 25.64 6.77
CA ASP A 87 -1.12 26.15 5.42
C ASP A 87 -0.55 25.06 4.50
N PHE A 88 0.39 24.26 5.00
CA PHE A 88 0.95 23.15 4.24
C PHE A 88 -0.10 22.07 3.97
N GLY A 89 -0.89 21.69 4.97
CA GLY A 89 -1.99 20.73 4.84
C GLY A 89 -3.01 21.16 3.79
N ARG A 90 -3.40 22.45 3.79
CA ARG A 90 -4.30 23.01 2.75
C ARG A 90 -3.68 22.93 1.35
N ARG A 91 -2.44 23.39 1.17
CA ARG A 91 -1.74 23.30 -0.13
C ARG A 91 -1.62 21.87 -0.62
N LEU A 92 -1.35 20.91 0.27
CA LEU A 92 -1.26 19.50 -0.06
C LEU A 92 -2.62 18.93 -0.50
N ALA A 93 -3.71 19.31 0.18
CA ALA A 93 -5.07 18.93 -0.19
C ALA A 93 -5.46 19.50 -1.57
N ASP A 94 -5.18 20.77 -1.82
CA ASP A 94 -5.46 21.43 -3.10
C ASP A 94 -4.66 20.82 -4.26
N ALA A 95 -3.38 20.51 -4.02
CA ALA A 95 -2.54 19.81 -4.98
C ALA A 95 -3.08 18.42 -5.28
N ARG A 96 -3.48 17.64 -4.26
CA ARG A 96 -4.13 16.33 -4.44
C ARG A 96 -5.39 16.43 -5.28
N LEU A 97 -6.26 17.40 -5.00
CA LEU A 97 -7.50 17.58 -5.74
C LEU A 97 -7.23 17.96 -7.20
N SER A 98 -6.25 18.84 -7.45
CA SER A 98 -5.87 19.27 -8.80
C SER A 98 -5.29 18.11 -9.61
N LEU A 99 -4.40 17.31 -9.01
CA LEU A 99 -3.85 16.12 -9.63
C LEU A 99 -4.93 15.07 -9.91
N HIS A 100 -5.87 14.87 -8.98
CA HIS A 100 -6.98 13.93 -9.18
C HIS A 100 -7.90 14.38 -10.32
N ARG A 101 -8.15 15.68 -10.50
CA ARG A 101 -8.94 16.20 -11.62
C ARG A 101 -8.24 15.93 -12.96
N LEU A 102 -6.95 16.24 -13.06
CA LEU A 102 -6.16 15.94 -14.25
C LEU A 102 -6.15 14.45 -14.59
N HIS A 103 -6.13 13.57 -13.57
CA HIS A 103 -6.19 12.13 -13.77
C HIS A 103 -7.58 11.64 -14.22
N LEU A 104 -8.66 12.29 -13.77
CA LEU A 104 -10.03 11.93 -14.19
C LEU A 104 -10.34 12.36 -15.62
N ASP A 105 -9.76 13.48 -16.08
CA ASP A 105 -9.93 13.93 -17.47
C ASP A 105 -9.23 12.98 -18.48
N ASP A 106 -8.23 12.21 -18.04
CA ASP A 106 -7.54 11.15 -18.81
C ASP A 106 -8.21 9.76 -18.69
N ALA A 107 -9.27 9.62 -17.90
CA ALA A 107 -9.85 8.32 -17.57
C ALA A 107 -10.68 7.66 -18.69
N ASP A 108 -10.72 8.24 -19.89
CA ASP A 108 -11.48 7.72 -21.05
C ASP A 108 -10.61 6.98 -22.11
N GLU A 109 -9.33 6.72 -21.83
CA GLU A 109 -8.50 5.86 -22.69
C GLU A 109 -7.85 4.70 -21.91
N GLY A 110 -8.65 3.71 -21.49
CA GLY A 110 -8.23 2.29 -21.34
C GLY A 110 -7.00 1.93 -20.47
N LEU A 111 -6.35 2.89 -19.80
CA LEU A 111 -5.08 2.71 -19.12
C LEU A 111 -5.32 2.30 -17.67
N ARG A 112 -5.16 1.01 -17.38
CA ARG A 112 -5.11 0.50 -16.01
C ARG A 112 -3.75 0.82 -15.38
N VAL A 113 -3.74 1.74 -14.43
CA VAL A 113 -2.54 2.03 -13.63
C VAL A 113 -2.34 0.90 -12.61
N MET A 114 -1.24 0.17 -12.75
CA MET A 114 -0.79 -0.83 -11.78
C MET A 114 0.50 -0.37 -11.12
N ASN A 115 0.53 -0.39 -9.79
CA ASN A 115 1.69 0.05 -9.03
C ASN A 115 2.51 -1.17 -8.58
N SER A 116 3.79 -1.17 -8.92
CA SER A 116 4.71 -2.25 -8.53
C SER A 116 5.30 -2.04 -7.13
N LEU A 117 5.55 -3.14 -6.44
CA LEU A 117 6.18 -3.22 -5.12
C LEU A 117 7.35 -4.20 -5.20
N GLY A 118 8.54 -3.77 -4.75
CA GLY A 118 9.78 -4.55 -4.89
C GLY A 118 10.26 -5.24 -3.62
N SER A 119 9.46 -5.25 -2.55
CA SER A 119 9.83 -5.86 -1.28
C SER A 119 8.61 -6.28 -0.46
N PHE A 120 8.84 -7.16 0.51
CA PHE A 120 7.81 -7.51 1.50
C PHE A 120 7.43 -6.29 2.33
N ALA A 121 8.40 -5.50 2.81
CA ALA A 121 8.12 -4.31 3.63
C ALA A 121 7.22 -3.29 2.89
N ALA A 122 7.45 -3.07 1.58
CA ALA A 122 6.58 -2.22 0.77
C ALA A 122 5.17 -2.82 0.62
N SER A 123 5.09 -4.14 0.45
CA SER A 123 3.82 -4.87 0.34
C SER A 123 3.03 -4.87 1.64
N ALA A 124 3.69 -5.07 2.78
CA ALA A 124 3.11 -5.01 4.11
C ALA A 124 2.63 -3.59 4.44
N THR A 125 3.44 -2.57 4.15
CA THR A 125 3.03 -1.16 4.31
C THR A 125 1.78 -0.85 3.49
N LYS A 126 1.72 -1.32 2.24
CA LYS A 126 0.54 -1.12 1.41
C LYS A 126 -0.68 -1.92 1.92
N ALA A 127 -0.49 -3.17 2.35
CA ALA A 127 -1.54 -3.98 2.93
C ALA A 127 -2.15 -3.31 4.17
N THR A 128 -1.31 -2.77 5.06
CA THR A 128 -1.73 -1.98 6.22
C THR A 128 -2.57 -0.79 5.81
N SER A 129 -2.10 0.02 4.86
CA SER A 129 -2.85 1.17 4.34
C SER A 129 -4.22 0.78 3.77
N LEU A 130 -4.32 -0.36 3.05
CA LEU A 130 -5.59 -0.85 2.52
C LEU A 130 -6.54 -1.30 3.63
N MET A 131 -6.04 -2.00 4.66
CA MET A 131 -6.85 -2.40 5.82
C MET A 131 -7.29 -1.23 6.68
N GLU A 132 -6.49 -0.17 6.79
CA GLU A 132 -6.83 1.07 7.50
C GLU A 132 -7.95 1.84 6.78
N ALA A 133 -7.94 1.86 5.44
CA ALA A 133 -8.95 2.52 4.62
C ALA A 133 -10.25 1.70 4.47
N ALA A 134 -10.18 0.37 4.64
CA ALA A 134 -11.31 -0.53 4.45
C ALA A 134 -12.48 -0.20 5.39
N SER A 135 -13.69 -0.31 4.84
CA SER A 135 -14.94 0.08 5.51
C SER A 135 -15.94 -1.06 5.69
N ARG A 136 -15.85 -2.15 4.90
CA ARG A 136 -16.84 -3.23 4.88
C ARG A 136 -16.23 -4.61 5.03
N HIS A 137 -15.30 -4.99 4.15
CA HIS A 137 -14.79 -6.37 4.10
C HIS A 137 -13.34 -6.41 3.60
N VAL A 138 -12.48 -7.13 4.31
CA VAL A 138 -11.13 -7.49 3.87
C VAL A 138 -11.05 -9.01 3.64
N TYR A 139 -10.63 -9.40 2.44
CA TYR A 139 -10.12 -10.75 2.18
C TYR A 139 -8.61 -10.70 2.27
N LEU A 140 -8.02 -11.57 3.07
CA LEU A 140 -6.58 -11.60 3.29
C LEU A 140 -6.07 -13.04 3.22
N SER A 141 -4.98 -13.25 2.51
CA SER A 141 -4.23 -14.50 2.50
C SER A 141 -2.76 -14.20 2.72
N LEU A 142 -2.17 -14.82 3.75
CA LEU A 142 -0.77 -14.64 4.11
C LEU A 142 -0.19 -15.90 4.74
N HIS A 143 1.13 -15.95 4.85
CA HIS A 143 1.83 -17.00 5.57
C HIS A 143 2.15 -16.58 7.01
N SER A 144 2.19 -17.54 7.93
CA SER A 144 2.38 -17.33 9.38
C SER A 144 3.62 -16.51 9.76
N ASP A 145 4.68 -16.55 8.96
CA ASP A 145 5.89 -15.73 9.13
C ASP A 145 5.65 -14.23 8.86
N GLN A 146 4.51 -13.86 8.27
CA GLN A 146 4.11 -12.48 7.97
C GLN A 146 3.00 -11.97 8.92
N LEU A 147 2.45 -12.87 9.75
CA LEU A 147 1.25 -12.58 10.53
C LEU A 147 1.52 -11.50 11.57
N ASP A 148 2.65 -11.55 12.26
CA ASP A 148 3.00 -10.61 13.33
C ASP A 148 3.06 -9.16 12.82
N ASP A 149 3.68 -8.96 11.64
CA ASP A 149 3.83 -7.64 11.02
C ASP A 149 2.48 -7.00 10.63
N LEU A 150 1.49 -7.83 10.30
CA LEU A 150 0.17 -7.38 9.84
C LEU A 150 -0.91 -7.45 10.92
N THR A 151 -0.66 -8.12 12.04
CA THR A 151 -1.60 -8.30 13.15
C THR A 151 -2.19 -6.98 13.65
N PRO A 152 -1.40 -5.90 13.88
CA PRO A 152 -1.96 -4.63 14.34
C PRO A 152 -3.01 -4.06 13.37
N ALA A 153 -2.74 -4.14 12.06
CA ALA A 153 -3.65 -3.63 11.03
C ALA A 153 -4.91 -4.49 10.89
N ILE A 154 -4.75 -5.82 10.95
CA ILE A 154 -5.86 -6.78 10.93
C ILE A 154 -6.80 -6.54 12.11
N MET A 155 -6.24 -6.42 13.32
CA MET A 155 -7.01 -6.19 14.55
C MET A 155 -7.69 -4.82 14.55
N ASN A 156 -7.02 -3.79 14.05
CA ASN A 156 -7.63 -2.47 13.90
C ASN A 156 -8.86 -2.54 12.97
N ALA A 157 -8.72 -3.15 11.78
CA ALA A 157 -9.85 -3.32 10.86
C ALA A 157 -11.03 -4.06 11.51
N ASP A 158 -10.77 -5.21 12.14
CA ASP A 158 -11.80 -5.99 12.85
C ASP A 158 -12.47 -5.18 13.97
N SER A 159 -11.70 -4.39 14.75
CA SER A 159 -12.24 -3.55 15.82
C SER A 159 -13.18 -2.42 15.33
N ARG A 160 -13.00 -1.96 14.08
CA ARG A 160 -13.88 -0.99 13.43
C ARG A 160 -15.16 -1.62 12.86
N GLY A 161 -15.34 -2.93 13.03
CA GLY A 161 -16.49 -3.68 12.49
C GLY A 161 -16.32 -4.13 11.04
N VAL A 162 -15.12 -3.98 10.46
CA VAL A 162 -14.82 -4.51 9.13
C VAL A 162 -14.72 -6.04 9.23
N ARG A 163 -15.46 -6.76 8.38
CA ARG A 163 -15.34 -8.22 8.32
C ARG A 163 -13.98 -8.59 7.75
N VAL A 164 -13.20 -9.41 8.44
CA VAL A 164 -11.91 -9.91 7.93
C VAL A 164 -11.98 -11.42 7.71
N ASP A 165 -12.01 -11.87 6.46
CA ASP A 165 -11.85 -13.30 6.15
C ASP A 165 -10.36 -13.56 5.85
N LEU A 166 -9.65 -14.14 6.81
CA LEU A 166 -8.22 -14.40 6.76
C LEU A 166 -7.94 -15.89 6.47
N LEU A 167 -7.25 -16.15 5.37
CA LEU A 167 -6.63 -17.44 5.05
C LEU A 167 -5.17 -17.42 5.51
N LEU A 168 -4.80 -18.35 6.38
CA LEU A 168 -3.46 -18.43 6.97
C LEU A 168 -2.75 -19.72 6.57
N PHE A 169 -1.57 -19.58 5.95
CA PHE A 169 -0.67 -20.69 5.68
C PHE A 169 0.31 -20.90 6.85
N GLY A 170 0.38 -22.11 7.38
CA GLY A 170 1.23 -22.46 8.51
C GLY A 170 0.56 -22.26 9.87
N ARG A 171 1.38 -22.17 10.93
CA ARG A 171 0.90 -22.11 12.32
C ARG A 171 0.86 -20.67 12.80
N GLY A 172 -0.31 -20.22 13.22
CA GLY A 172 -0.52 -18.93 13.84
C GLY A 172 -1.95 -18.82 14.35
N GLU A 173 -2.15 -17.90 15.29
CA GLU A 173 -3.44 -17.68 15.93
C GLU A 173 -3.75 -16.19 16.00
N ILE A 174 -4.98 -15.85 15.63
CA ILE A 174 -5.54 -14.52 15.78
C ILE A 174 -7.04 -14.67 16.02
N THR A 175 -7.56 -13.89 16.97
CA THR A 175 -8.99 -13.94 17.33
C THR A 175 -9.69 -12.73 16.75
N LEU A 176 -10.60 -12.96 15.80
CA LEU A 176 -11.38 -11.92 15.13
C LEU A 176 -12.80 -11.91 15.68
N ARG A 177 -13.38 -10.73 15.92
CA ARG A 177 -14.75 -10.56 16.42
C ARG A 177 -15.78 -10.55 15.31
N HIS A 178 -15.45 -9.90 14.19
CA HIS A 178 -16.35 -9.73 13.04
C HIS A 178 -15.89 -10.54 11.83
N GLY A 179 -14.64 -11.02 11.86
CA GLY A 179 -14.02 -11.87 10.84
C GLY A 179 -13.92 -13.35 11.22
N ARG A 180 -13.19 -14.10 10.38
CA ARG A 180 -12.80 -15.49 10.65
C ARG A 180 -11.37 -15.75 10.20
N LEU A 181 -10.69 -16.60 10.94
CA LEU A 181 -9.41 -17.19 10.57
C LEU A 181 -9.68 -18.60 10.04
N VAL A 182 -9.23 -18.88 8.82
CA VAL A 182 -9.24 -20.22 8.23
C VAL A 182 -7.79 -20.61 7.96
N ARG A 183 -7.39 -21.77 8.47
CA ARG A 183 -6.04 -22.29 8.28
C ARG A 183 -5.99 -23.17 7.04
N HIS A 184 -4.91 -23.05 6.28
CA HIS A 184 -4.64 -23.94 5.16
C HIS A 184 -4.17 -25.31 5.67
N ALA A 185 -5.12 -26.14 6.08
CA ALA A 185 -4.87 -27.44 6.70
C ALA A 185 -4.69 -28.56 5.68
N SER A 186 -5.27 -28.41 4.49
CA SER A 186 -5.37 -29.48 3.48
C SER A 186 -4.03 -29.93 2.90
N THR A 187 -2.92 -29.26 3.18
CA THR A 187 -1.57 -29.69 2.77
C THR A 187 -0.57 -29.65 3.93
N SER A 188 -1.08 -29.54 5.16
CA SER A 188 -0.24 -29.45 6.36
C SER A 188 0.57 -30.73 6.54
N GLY A 189 1.90 -30.61 6.63
CA GLY A 189 2.80 -31.76 6.78
C GLY A 189 3.26 -32.43 5.48
N ILE A 190 2.73 -32.03 4.31
CA ILE A 190 3.21 -32.52 3.00
C ILE A 190 4.32 -31.59 2.48
N VAL A 191 5.46 -32.18 2.11
CA VAL A 191 6.60 -31.44 1.56
C VAL A 191 6.40 -31.22 0.05
N TYR A 192 5.68 -30.16 -0.31
CA TYR A 192 5.60 -29.70 -1.70
C TYR A 192 6.75 -28.73 -2.03
N ARG A 193 7.38 -28.85 -3.20
CA ARG A 193 8.33 -27.84 -3.71
C ARG A 193 7.72 -26.43 -3.78
N HIS A 194 6.40 -26.34 -3.99
CA HIS A 194 5.63 -25.09 -4.03
C HIS A 194 5.44 -24.43 -2.65
N HIS A 195 5.65 -25.13 -1.53
CA HIS A 195 5.55 -24.54 -0.18
C HIS A 195 6.69 -23.55 0.14
N GLN A 196 7.68 -23.40 -0.74
CA GLN A 196 8.66 -22.31 -0.62
C GLN A 196 8.09 -20.97 -1.08
N ALA A 197 7.09 -20.96 -1.96
CA ALA A 197 6.46 -19.72 -2.38
C ALA A 197 5.77 -19.05 -1.18
N ARG A 198 5.87 -17.73 -1.11
CA ARG A 198 5.15 -16.90 -0.14
C ARG A 198 4.24 -15.96 -0.90
N HIS A 199 2.97 -15.96 -0.53
CA HIS A 199 1.96 -15.09 -1.11
C HIS A 199 1.46 -14.14 -0.04
N LEU A 200 1.23 -12.89 -0.42
CA LEU A 200 0.42 -11.93 0.32
C LEU A 200 -0.64 -11.41 -0.65
N ALA A 201 -1.88 -11.81 -0.44
CA ALA A 201 -3.01 -11.42 -1.27
C ALA A 201 -4.03 -10.69 -0.40
N LEU A 202 -4.46 -9.51 -0.83
CA LEU A 202 -5.42 -8.70 -0.09
C LEU A 202 -6.41 -8.06 -1.05
N VAL A 203 -7.70 -8.12 -0.70
CA VAL A 203 -8.74 -7.29 -1.31
C VAL A 203 -9.48 -6.54 -0.22
N ALA A 204 -9.50 -5.22 -0.33
CA ALA A 204 -10.28 -4.34 0.55
C ALA A 204 -11.53 -3.88 -0.18
N ASP A 205 -12.67 -4.05 0.48
CA ASP A 205 -14.01 -3.74 0.00
C ASP A 205 -14.34 -4.41 -1.35
N THR A 206 -14.28 -3.67 -2.47
CA THR A 206 -14.70 -4.22 -3.78
C THR A 206 -13.67 -4.05 -4.89
N ASP A 207 -12.85 -2.99 -4.87
CA ASP A 207 -12.05 -2.58 -6.01
C ASP A 207 -10.56 -2.33 -5.71
N GLU A 208 -10.13 -2.36 -4.44
CA GLU A 208 -8.70 -2.23 -4.10
C GLU A 208 -8.08 -3.59 -3.82
N ALA A 209 -7.03 -3.92 -4.57
CA ALA A 209 -6.38 -5.21 -4.51
C ALA A 209 -4.85 -5.10 -4.48
N LEU A 210 -4.25 -6.01 -3.72
CA LEU A 210 -2.82 -6.22 -3.61
C LEU A 210 -2.53 -7.70 -3.83
N TRP A 211 -1.56 -7.98 -4.69
CA TRP A 211 -0.97 -9.31 -4.85
C TRP A 211 0.54 -9.18 -4.74
N ALA A 212 1.15 -9.91 -3.82
CA ALA A 212 2.59 -10.00 -3.71
C ALA A 212 3.03 -11.47 -3.59
N LEU A 213 4.16 -11.77 -4.22
CA LEU A 213 4.70 -13.11 -4.35
C LEU A 213 6.22 -13.07 -4.16
N ALA A 214 6.71 -14.00 -3.35
CA ALA A 214 8.11 -14.40 -3.32
C ALA A 214 8.19 -15.88 -3.74
N PRO A 215 8.52 -16.19 -5.02
CA PRO A 215 8.42 -17.55 -5.57
C PRO A 215 9.27 -18.60 -4.84
N ALA A 216 10.41 -18.18 -4.28
CA ALA A 216 11.33 -19.02 -3.51
C ALA A 216 11.39 -18.59 -2.03
N GLY A 217 10.38 -17.86 -1.54
CA GLY A 217 10.34 -17.32 -0.17
C GLY A 217 11.20 -16.07 0.04
N ARG A 218 11.88 -15.61 -1.00
CA ARG A 218 12.66 -14.35 -1.06
C ARG A 218 12.34 -13.57 -2.33
N ASP A 219 12.93 -12.37 -2.45
CA ASP A 219 12.85 -11.51 -3.64
C ASP A 219 11.40 -11.17 -4.04
N TRP A 220 10.71 -10.51 -3.11
CA TRP A 220 9.30 -10.17 -3.23
C TRP A 220 9.02 -9.22 -4.41
N GLN A 221 7.99 -9.58 -5.18
CA GLN A 221 7.39 -8.71 -6.18
C GLN A 221 5.90 -8.62 -5.91
N GLY A 222 5.35 -7.41 -6.01
CA GLY A 222 3.94 -7.20 -5.82
C GLY A 222 3.38 -6.16 -6.76
N ILE A 223 2.07 -6.22 -6.95
CA ILE A 223 1.28 -5.24 -7.65
C ILE A 223 0.10 -4.86 -6.78
N TYR A 224 -0.28 -3.58 -6.83
CA TYR A 224 -1.56 -3.14 -6.30
C TYR A 224 -2.22 -2.17 -7.26
N ALA A 225 -3.55 -2.14 -7.23
CA ALA A 225 -4.34 -1.19 -7.98
C ALA A 225 -5.72 -1.06 -7.35
N LYS A 226 -6.36 0.08 -7.63
CA LYS A 226 -7.81 0.21 -7.54
C LYS A 226 -8.40 -0.19 -8.89
N ASP A 227 -8.59 -1.49 -9.08
CA ASP A 227 -9.07 -2.07 -10.33
C ASP A 227 -9.96 -3.29 -10.05
N ALA A 228 -11.17 -3.27 -10.61
CA ALA A 228 -12.17 -4.31 -10.38
C ALA A 228 -11.76 -5.69 -10.94
N LEU A 229 -10.96 -5.74 -12.02
CA LEU A 229 -10.50 -7.01 -12.58
C LEU A 229 -9.43 -7.64 -11.69
N LEU A 230 -8.45 -6.85 -11.25
CA LEU A 230 -7.44 -7.31 -10.29
C LEU A 230 -8.12 -7.77 -8.99
N ALA A 231 -9.05 -6.97 -8.45
CA ALA A 231 -9.80 -7.33 -7.25
C ALA A 231 -10.60 -8.62 -7.43
N ALA A 232 -11.25 -8.82 -8.58
CA ALA A 232 -11.98 -10.06 -8.85
C ALA A 232 -11.07 -11.30 -8.86
N VAL A 233 -9.90 -11.22 -9.51
CA VAL A 233 -8.95 -12.34 -9.59
C VAL A 233 -8.34 -12.65 -8.22
N VAL A 234 -7.86 -11.64 -7.50
CA VAL A 234 -7.26 -11.81 -6.16
C VAL A 234 -8.29 -12.30 -5.15
N LYS A 235 -9.51 -11.75 -5.17
CA LYS A 235 -10.61 -12.22 -4.33
C LYS A 235 -10.99 -13.66 -4.66
N GLY A 236 -11.03 -14.01 -5.94
CA GLY A 236 -11.28 -15.39 -6.39
C GLY A 236 -10.27 -16.37 -5.83
N TYR A 237 -8.97 -16.03 -5.90
CA TYR A 237 -7.89 -16.83 -5.30
C TYR A 237 -8.14 -17.11 -3.81
N VAL A 238 -8.34 -16.06 -3.01
CA VAL A 238 -8.52 -16.21 -1.56
C VAL A 238 -9.82 -16.97 -1.25
N ARG A 239 -10.93 -16.59 -1.90
CA ARG A 239 -12.26 -17.13 -1.60
C ARG A 239 -12.39 -18.60 -1.98
N HIS A 240 -11.84 -19.02 -3.11
CA HIS A 240 -11.90 -20.43 -3.50
C HIS A 240 -11.08 -21.30 -2.56
N ASP A 241 -9.91 -20.85 -2.14
CA ASP A 241 -9.11 -21.62 -1.20
C ASP A 241 -9.78 -21.67 0.18
N LEU A 242 -10.38 -20.57 0.66
CA LEU A 242 -11.24 -20.59 1.86
C LEU A 242 -12.34 -21.66 1.78
N TYR A 243 -12.93 -21.89 0.60
CA TYR A 243 -13.93 -22.95 0.42
C TYR A 243 -13.31 -24.33 0.49
N VAL A 244 -12.18 -24.55 -0.18
CA VAL A 244 -11.45 -25.83 -0.13
C VAL A 244 -11.07 -26.16 1.31
N GLN A 245 -10.56 -25.19 2.07
CA GLN A 245 -10.19 -25.40 3.47
C GLN A 245 -11.39 -25.66 4.37
N GLN A 246 -12.54 -25.01 4.13
CA GLN A 246 -13.77 -25.30 4.86
C GLN A 246 -14.28 -26.71 4.54
N ILE A 247 -14.32 -27.09 3.25
CA ILE A 247 -14.73 -28.43 2.82
C ILE A 247 -13.80 -29.49 3.41
N PHE A 248 -12.49 -29.24 3.44
CA PHE A 248 -11.51 -30.14 4.05
C PHE A 248 -11.67 -30.23 5.57
N ALA A 249 -12.02 -29.13 6.24
CA ALA A 249 -12.33 -29.16 7.68
C ALA A 249 -13.57 -30.01 7.98
N ASP A 250 -14.56 -30.03 7.08
CA ASP A 250 -15.82 -30.75 7.25
C ASP A 250 -15.73 -32.23 6.82
N LEU A 251 -14.90 -32.57 5.82
CA LEU A 251 -14.85 -33.88 5.14
C LEU A 251 -13.43 -34.44 4.98
N GLY A 252 -12.51 -34.05 5.86
CA GLY A 252 -11.07 -34.34 5.70
C GLY A 252 -10.75 -35.83 5.58
N GLU A 253 -11.35 -36.68 6.41
CA GLU A 253 -11.10 -38.13 6.40
C GLU A 253 -11.54 -38.78 5.09
N GLU A 254 -12.72 -38.42 4.58
CA GLU A 254 -13.23 -38.92 3.31
C GLU A 254 -12.41 -38.44 2.12
N LEU A 255 -11.97 -37.18 2.15
CA LEU A 255 -11.14 -36.59 1.11
C LEU A 255 -9.75 -37.22 1.07
N GLU A 256 -9.11 -37.44 2.23
CA GLU A 256 -7.82 -38.13 2.30
C GLU A 256 -7.93 -39.61 1.92
N ALA A 257 -8.99 -40.30 2.32
CA ALA A 257 -9.24 -41.69 1.90
C ALA A 257 -9.40 -41.81 0.38
N ARG A 258 -10.02 -40.82 -0.27
CA ARG A 258 -10.27 -40.83 -1.72
C ARG A 258 -9.10 -40.30 -2.54
N TYR A 259 -8.46 -39.22 -2.10
CA TYR A 259 -7.47 -38.47 -2.87
C TYR A 259 -6.04 -38.55 -2.32
N GLY A 260 -5.83 -39.36 -1.28
CA GLY A 260 -4.54 -39.50 -0.61
C GLY A 260 -4.21 -38.32 0.32
N PRO A 261 -3.10 -38.42 1.07
CA PRO A 261 -2.65 -37.38 1.97
C PRO A 261 -2.53 -36.02 1.28
N GLY A 262 -3.15 -35.01 1.87
CA GLY A 262 -3.17 -33.66 1.33
C GLY A 262 -3.80 -33.53 -0.07
N MET A 263 -4.69 -34.45 -0.43
CA MET A 263 -5.43 -34.50 -1.69
C MET A 263 -4.55 -34.50 -2.96
N GLU A 264 -3.34 -35.08 -2.89
CA GLU A 264 -2.37 -35.11 -3.99
C GLU A 264 -2.91 -35.74 -5.28
N ALA A 265 -3.88 -36.66 -5.18
CA ALA A 265 -4.48 -37.30 -6.35
C ALA A 265 -5.41 -36.37 -7.14
N LEU A 266 -5.82 -35.20 -6.62
CA LEU A 266 -6.59 -34.21 -7.38
C LEU A 266 -5.82 -33.61 -8.57
N ILE A 267 -4.49 -33.61 -8.48
CA ILE A 267 -3.58 -33.09 -9.50
C ILE A 267 -3.08 -34.22 -10.42
N SER A 268 -3.38 -35.46 -10.07
CA SER A 268 -3.07 -36.67 -10.83
C SER A 268 -4.24 -36.98 -11.76
N THR A 269 -3.99 -37.22 -13.04
CA THR A 269 -5.06 -37.62 -13.97
C THR A 269 -5.79 -38.86 -13.42
N PRO A 270 -7.14 -38.85 -13.30
CA PRO A 270 -7.87 -40.04 -12.87
C PRO A 270 -7.59 -41.20 -13.83
N PRO A 271 -7.41 -42.44 -13.33
CA PRO A 271 -7.18 -43.61 -14.20
C PRO A 271 -8.30 -43.81 -15.24
N GLU A 272 -9.54 -43.41 -14.94
CA GLU A 272 -10.69 -43.54 -15.86
C GLU A 272 -10.58 -42.64 -17.12
N ALA A 273 -9.85 -41.52 -17.06
CA ALA A 273 -9.66 -40.66 -18.24
C ALA A 273 -8.63 -41.25 -19.24
N ALA A 274 -7.76 -42.15 -18.79
CA ALA A 274 -6.76 -42.80 -19.64
C ALA A 274 -7.35 -43.99 -20.43
N GLU A 275 -8.38 -44.66 -19.91
CA GLU A 275 -9.04 -45.77 -20.61
C GLU A 275 -10.03 -45.28 -21.68
N ALA A 276 -10.82 -44.24 -21.40
CA ALA A 276 -11.75 -43.67 -22.38
C ALA A 276 -11.05 -43.09 -23.63
N THR A 277 -9.79 -42.67 -23.50
CA THR A 277 -9.01 -42.12 -24.62
C THR A 277 -8.31 -43.22 -25.45
N ARG A 278 -8.17 -44.45 -24.92
CA ARG A 278 -7.60 -45.58 -25.68
C ARG A 278 -8.64 -46.24 -26.58
N ASP A 279 -9.88 -46.38 -26.10
CA ASP A 279 -10.96 -47.00 -26.89
C ASP A 279 -11.42 -46.10 -28.05
N SER A 280 -11.38 -44.76 -27.89
CA SER A 280 -11.78 -43.84 -28.97
C SER A 280 -10.75 -43.71 -30.10
N VAL A 281 -9.48 -44.03 -29.85
CA VAL A 281 -8.39 -43.93 -30.85
C VAL A 281 -8.26 -45.24 -31.65
N ALA A 282 -8.63 -46.38 -31.06
CA ALA A 282 -8.68 -47.66 -31.77
C ALA A 282 -9.79 -47.69 -32.83
N ASP A 283 -10.97 -47.14 -32.52
CA ASP A 283 -12.14 -47.14 -33.42
C ASP A 283 -12.00 -46.16 -34.61
N ALA A 284 -11.23 -45.07 -34.42
CA ALA A 284 -10.99 -44.08 -35.48
C ALA A 284 -9.92 -44.51 -36.51
N ALA A 285 -9.08 -45.49 -36.18
CA ALA A 285 -8.00 -45.96 -37.06
C ALA A 285 -8.49 -46.97 -38.11
N GLU A 286 -9.69 -47.57 -37.94
CA GLU A 286 -10.22 -48.61 -38.83
C GLU A 286 -11.06 -48.06 -40.01
N THR A 287 -11.39 -46.77 -40.03
CA THR A 287 -12.32 -46.18 -41.03
C THR A 287 -11.73 -45.13 -41.98
N ALA A 288 -10.41 -44.98 -42.10
CA ALA A 288 -9.83 -44.01 -43.03
C ALA A 288 -9.66 -44.60 -44.46
N PRO A 289 -10.26 -44.02 -45.52
CA PRO A 289 -10.11 -44.54 -46.87
C PRO A 289 -8.74 -44.21 -47.46
N VAL A 290 -8.08 -45.21 -48.04
CA VAL A 290 -6.81 -45.10 -48.77
C VAL A 290 -6.99 -44.17 -49.98
N ARG A 291 -6.33 -43.01 -49.99
CA ARG A 291 -6.27 -42.09 -51.14
C ARG A 291 -5.01 -42.35 -51.98
N PRO A 292 -5.08 -42.30 -53.32
CA PRO A 292 -3.99 -42.75 -54.18
C PRO A 292 -2.88 -41.71 -54.30
N THR A 293 -1.65 -42.20 -54.35
CA THR A 293 -0.40 -41.45 -54.52
C THR A 293 -0.33 -40.78 -55.89
N ARG A 294 -0.31 -39.44 -55.94
CA ARG A 294 0.01 -38.68 -57.16
C ARG A 294 1.53 -38.63 -57.33
N ARG A 295 1.99 -39.23 -58.44
CA ARG A 295 3.38 -39.14 -58.93
C ARG A 295 3.75 -37.69 -59.26
N SER A 296 4.98 -37.36 -58.87
CA SER A 296 5.79 -36.21 -59.26
C SER A 296 5.88 -36.01 -60.77
N ARG A 297 5.81 -34.75 -61.22
CA ARG A 297 6.56 -34.30 -62.39
C ARG A 297 7.18 -32.93 -62.13
N SER A 298 8.50 -32.94 -62.25
CA SER A 298 9.42 -31.83 -62.43
C SER A 298 9.22 -31.13 -63.77
N ALA A 299 9.18 -29.79 -63.76
CA ALA A 299 9.88 -28.85 -64.64
C ALA A 299 9.36 -27.43 -64.32
#